data_AF-A0A2E7QBE4-F1
#
_entry.id   AF-A0A2E7QBE4-F1
#
_cell.length_a   1.000
_cell.length_b   1.000
_cell.length_c   1.000
_cell.angle_alpha   90.00
_cell.angle_beta   90.00
_cell.angle_gamma   90.00
#
_symmetry.space_group_name_H-M   'P 1'
#
loop_
_entity.id
_entity.type
_entity.pdbx_description
1 polymer ?
#
loop_
_entity_poly.entity_id
_entity_poly.type
_entity_poly.pdbx_seq_one_letter_code
_entity_poly.pdbx_strand_id
1 'polypeptide(L)'
;MDKKHLAAILMTAALLGGCATGVQVTHSPLVATSGEQITFTAKSFETSPPANSRKIQILVNASVVKECNSSPCSYTGGPYPAGYLHYAANVMSQGEFLGLPLNATFVDGYYHTEITGPAYASSNQVIRGRVRSTASSTDDNADIVFHMADDYAEADEDLSDFIGDATDKVQDILGSQDILEEELNHLNFWVYKREAQITDCGTVHHLAAYEISFSDVEAVLHKTSVRDCNSGTHFSAEGSNTQAFLHETAHALIDLGDEYDGDTCYGCVGSPEANIFPTEAECQAEQTNKGRDPSACYEFTAERGGWWGIHGSGTVMAGGLVGQPWGIEAEERVNWFFDGY
;
A
#
# COMPACT_ATOMS: atom_id res chain seq x y z
N MET A 1 31.37 7.50 30.34
CA MET A 1 30.60 6.26 30.23
C MET A 1 31.56 5.15 29.80
N ASP A 2 31.66 4.03 30.52
CA ASP A 2 32.57 2.93 30.18
C ASP A 2 32.15 2.30 28.84
N LYS A 3 33.12 1.98 27.96
CA LYS A 3 32.89 1.31 26.67
C LYS A 3 32.06 0.03 26.81
N LYS A 4 32.12 -0.64 27.97
CA LYS A 4 31.27 -1.80 28.28
C LYS A 4 29.78 -1.45 28.45
N HIS A 5 29.46 -0.27 28.97
CA HIS A 5 28.07 0.18 29.11
C HIS A 5 27.51 0.71 27.78
N LEU A 6 28.34 1.35 26.95
CA LEU A 6 27.94 1.75 25.59
C LEU A 6 27.69 0.53 24.68
N ALA A 7 28.54 -0.51 24.76
CA ALA A 7 28.35 -1.75 24.02
C ALA A 7 27.10 -2.54 24.48
N ALA A 8 26.80 -2.55 25.78
CA ALA A 8 25.57 -3.16 26.31
C ALA A 8 24.31 -2.41 25.84
N ILE A 9 24.33 -1.08 25.84
CA ILE A 9 23.19 -0.26 25.37
C ILE A 9 23.01 -0.40 23.84
N LEU A 10 24.10 -0.40 23.06
CA LEU A 10 24.05 -0.59 21.60
C LEU A 10 23.60 -2.00 21.20
N MET A 11 24.02 -3.06 21.92
CA MET A 11 23.46 -4.40 21.71
C MET A 11 21.98 -4.46 22.06
N THR A 12 21.53 -3.78 23.14
CA THR A 12 20.12 -3.81 23.54
C THR A 12 19.21 -3.12 22.51
N ALA A 13 19.67 -2.01 21.89
CA ALA A 13 18.93 -1.33 20.84
C ALA A 13 18.92 -2.11 19.51
N ALA A 14 20.05 -2.68 19.09
CA ALA A 14 20.14 -3.47 17.86
C ALA A 14 19.41 -4.83 17.97
N LEU A 15 19.31 -5.42 19.16
CA LEU A 15 18.56 -6.66 19.39
C LEU A 15 17.05 -6.43 19.46
N LEU A 16 16.59 -5.23 19.83
CA LEU A 16 15.15 -4.90 19.81
C LEU A 16 14.65 -4.53 18.41
N GLY A 17 15.51 -3.98 17.54
CA GLY A 17 15.16 -3.71 16.14
C GLY A 17 14.94 -4.97 15.29
N GLY A 18 15.53 -6.11 15.67
CA GLY A 18 15.28 -7.42 15.02
C GLY A 18 14.00 -8.13 15.48
N CYS A 19 13.32 -7.61 16.49
CA CYS A 19 12.08 -8.16 17.05
C CYS A 19 10.85 -7.35 16.58
N ALA A 20 10.84 -6.88 15.33
CA ALA A 20 9.67 -6.20 14.79
C ALA A 20 8.53 -7.21 14.70
N THR A 21 7.64 -7.20 15.70
CA THR A 21 6.41 -7.98 15.63
C THR A 21 5.33 -7.03 15.14
N GLY A 22 5.19 -6.89 13.83
CA GLY A 22 4.05 -6.16 13.30
C GLY A 22 2.76 -6.98 13.45
N VAL A 23 1.64 -6.29 13.57
CA VAL A 23 0.33 -6.83 13.23
C VAL A 23 -0.31 -5.84 12.30
N GLN A 24 -1.01 -6.34 11.29
CA GLN A 24 -1.81 -5.55 10.39
C GLN A 24 -3.23 -6.10 10.34
N VAL A 25 -4.22 -5.21 10.36
CA VAL A 25 -5.62 -5.52 10.11
C VAL A 25 -6.12 -4.83 8.85
N THR A 26 -6.71 -5.66 7.99
CA THR A 26 -7.45 -5.22 6.81
C THR A 26 -8.89 -5.69 6.89
N HIS A 27 -9.74 -5.21 5.98
CA HIS A 27 -11.10 -5.70 5.86
C HIS A 27 -11.59 -5.73 4.41
N SER A 28 -12.58 -6.57 4.18
CA SER A 28 -13.36 -6.64 2.93
C SER A 28 -14.86 -6.71 3.26
N PRO A 29 -15.72 -5.97 2.53
CA PRO A 29 -15.38 -5.04 1.45
C PRO A 29 -14.67 -3.77 1.96
N LEU A 30 -14.03 -3.01 1.07
CA LEU A 30 -13.37 -1.73 1.38
C LEU A 30 -14.38 -0.71 1.91
N VAL A 31 -15.60 -0.71 1.38
CA VAL A 31 -16.74 0.05 1.92
C VAL A 31 -17.91 -0.92 2.06
N ALA A 32 -18.57 -0.93 3.21
CA ALA A 32 -19.73 -1.76 3.47
C ALA A 32 -20.98 -0.93 3.69
N THR A 33 -22.13 -1.42 3.23
CA THR A 33 -23.44 -0.91 3.61
C THR A 33 -23.89 -1.46 4.96
N SER A 34 -24.88 -0.81 5.57
CA SER A 34 -25.50 -1.27 6.81
C SER A 34 -26.27 -2.59 6.69
N GLY A 35 -26.35 -3.17 5.50
CA GLY A 35 -26.93 -4.50 5.25
C GLY A 35 -25.90 -5.61 5.12
N GLU A 36 -24.61 -5.28 5.02
CA GLU A 36 -23.55 -6.21 4.67
C GLU A 36 -22.74 -6.65 5.90
N GLN A 37 -22.06 -7.78 5.75
CA GLN A 37 -21.06 -8.24 6.69
C GLN A 37 -19.68 -7.76 6.26
N ILE A 38 -18.79 -7.59 7.23
CA ILE A 38 -17.39 -7.22 7.01
C ILE A 38 -16.52 -8.35 7.53
N THR A 39 -15.57 -8.79 6.71
CA THR A 39 -14.52 -9.72 7.12
C THR A 39 -13.27 -8.94 7.44
N PHE A 40 -12.89 -8.93 8.72
CA PHE A 40 -11.63 -8.39 9.22
C PHE A 40 -10.58 -9.50 9.21
N THR A 41 -9.40 -9.22 8.68
CA THR A 41 -8.27 -10.15 8.65
C THR A 41 -7.07 -9.49 9.29
N ALA A 42 -6.60 -10.07 10.40
CA ALA A 42 -5.40 -9.66 11.09
C ALA A 42 -4.24 -10.61 10.75
N LYS A 43 -3.20 -10.09 10.12
CA LYS A 43 -1.95 -10.78 9.83
C LYS A 43 -0.88 -10.28 10.80
N SER A 44 -0.06 -11.19 11.30
CA SER A 44 1.09 -10.84 12.14
C SER A 44 2.37 -11.23 11.41
N PHE A 45 3.32 -10.32 11.35
CA PHE A 45 4.59 -10.51 10.65
C PHE A 45 5.60 -11.26 11.54
N GLU A 46 6.59 -11.91 10.93
CA GLU A 46 7.50 -12.80 11.65
C GLU A 46 8.32 -12.06 12.71
N THR A 47 8.61 -12.74 13.81
CA THR A 47 9.57 -12.26 14.81
C THR A 47 10.85 -13.06 14.70
N SER A 48 11.99 -12.37 14.79
CA SER A 48 13.26 -13.01 15.11
C SER A 48 13.67 -12.61 16.53
N PRO A 49 13.81 -13.55 17.48
CA PRO A 49 13.58 -14.99 17.37
C PRO A 49 12.08 -15.37 17.29
N PRO A 50 11.74 -16.57 16.80
CA PRO A 50 10.36 -17.04 16.71
C PRO A 50 9.72 -17.10 18.11
N ALA A 51 8.49 -16.60 18.22
CA ALA A 51 7.75 -16.63 19.48
C ALA A 51 7.37 -18.08 19.86
N ASN A 52 7.47 -18.40 21.16
CA ASN A 52 7.00 -19.68 21.72
C ASN A 52 5.47 -19.78 21.71
N SER A 53 4.79 -18.64 21.83
CA SER A 53 3.36 -18.54 21.62
C SER A 53 2.99 -17.17 21.06
N ARG A 54 1.90 -17.14 20.29
CA ARG A 54 1.34 -15.93 19.70
C ARG A 54 -0.17 -15.93 19.90
N LYS A 55 -0.72 -14.77 20.21
CA LYS A 55 -2.16 -14.54 20.39
C LYS A 55 -2.54 -13.25 19.67
N ILE A 56 -3.29 -13.38 18.59
CA ILE A 56 -3.77 -12.29 17.75
C ILE A 56 -5.21 -12.00 18.15
N GLN A 57 -5.53 -10.73 18.35
CA GLN A 57 -6.88 -10.25 18.67
C GLN A 57 -7.35 -9.27 17.62
N ILE A 58 -8.60 -9.43 17.17
CA ILE A 58 -9.30 -8.44 16.35
C ILE A 58 -10.27 -7.69 17.27
N LEU A 59 -10.24 -6.37 17.18
CA LEU A 59 -11.09 -5.47 17.93
C LEU A 59 -12.03 -4.73 16.98
N VAL A 60 -13.30 -4.62 17.36
CA VAL A 60 -14.29 -3.77 16.70
C VAL A 60 -14.94 -2.90 17.76
N ASN A 61 -14.97 -1.58 17.55
CA ASN A 61 -15.40 -0.57 18.53
C ASN A 61 -14.74 -0.79 19.91
N ALA A 62 -13.41 -0.94 19.91
CA ALA A 62 -12.57 -1.21 21.08
C ALA A 62 -12.91 -2.49 21.88
N SER A 63 -13.74 -3.38 21.33
CA SER A 63 -14.09 -4.66 21.95
C SER A 63 -13.44 -5.81 21.19
N VAL A 64 -12.81 -6.75 21.89
CA VAL A 64 -12.24 -7.96 21.27
C VAL A 64 -13.38 -8.84 20.77
N VAL A 65 -13.46 -9.00 19.44
CA VAL A 65 -14.49 -9.83 18.77
C VAL A 65 -13.96 -11.20 18.36
N LYS A 66 -12.64 -11.33 18.21
CA LYS A 66 -11.99 -12.57 17.84
C LYS A 66 -10.60 -12.66 18.44
N GLU A 67 -10.23 -13.88 18.79
CA GLU A 67 -8.88 -14.24 19.22
C GLU A 67 -8.43 -15.50 18.49
N CYS A 68 -7.20 -15.52 18.01
CA CYS A 68 -6.57 -16.65 17.34
C CYS A 68 -5.16 -16.88 17.87
N ASN A 69 -4.66 -18.12 17.76
CA ASN A 69 -3.27 -18.47 18.10
C ASN A 69 -2.40 -18.66 16.85
N SER A 70 -2.90 -18.26 15.67
CA SER A 70 -2.24 -18.41 14.37
C SER A 70 -2.57 -17.23 13.47
N SER A 71 -1.63 -16.90 12.59
CA SER A 71 -1.79 -15.91 11.51
C SER A 71 -2.11 -16.64 10.19
N PRO A 72 -3.01 -16.11 9.35
CA PRO A 72 -3.90 -14.98 9.61
C PRO A 72 -5.00 -15.34 10.63
N CYS A 73 -5.46 -14.34 11.38
CA CYS A 73 -6.68 -14.40 12.19
C CYS A 73 -7.81 -13.70 11.44
N SER A 74 -8.97 -14.33 11.29
CA SER A 74 -10.09 -13.74 10.56
C SER A 74 -11.40 -13.77 11.36
N TYR A 75 -12.20 -12.72 11.18
CA TYR A 75 -13.51 -12.52 11.80
C TYR A 75 -14.47 -11.85 10.83
N THR A 76 -15.61 -12.50 10.57
CA THR A 76 -16.72 -11.90 9.84
C THR A 76 -17.81 -11.47 10.82
N GLY A 77 -18.18 -10.18 10.77
CA GLY A 77 -19.19 -9.58 11.64
C GLY A 77 -20.15 -8.67 10.90
N GLY A 78 -21.14 -8.12 11.61
CA GLY A 78 -22.20 -7.27 11.05
C GLY A 78 -23.55 -7.98 10.88
N PRO A 79 -24.56 -7.31 10.31
CA PRO A 79 -24.52 -5.94 9.82
C PRO A 79 -24.25 -4.91 10.92
N TYR A 80 -23.54 -3.83 10.56
CA TYR A 80 -23.28 -2.70 11.44
C TYR A 80 -24.22 -1.53 11.11
N PRO A 81 -24.59 -0.69 12.10
CA PRO A 81 -25.38 0.51 11.81
C PRO A 81 -24.56 1.49 10.96
N ALA A 82 -25.25 2.28 10.13
CA ALA A 82 -24.61 3.34 9.34
C ALA A 82 -23.87 4.34 10.24
N GLY A 83 -22.70 4.82 9.78
CA GLY A 83 -21.78 5.66 10.55
C GLY A 83 -20.36 5.09 10.54
N TYR A 84 -19.48 5.60 11.41
CA TYR A 84 -18.11 5.12 11.49
C TYR A 84 -18.00 3.85 12.33
N LEU A 85 -17.31 2.84 11.77
CA LEU A 85 -16.95 1.62 12.47
C LEU A 85 -15.45 1.63 12.74
N HIS A 86 -15.07 1.54 14.01
CA HIS A 86 -13.67 1.49 14.40
C HIS A 86 -13.20 0.04 14.53
N TYR A 87 -11.99 -0.25 14.07
CA TYR A 87 -11.40 -1.57 14.21
C TYR A 87 -9.88 -1.48 14.42
N ALA A 88 -9.31 -2.53 15.00
CA ALA A 88 -7.88 -2.64 15.27
C ALA A 88 -7.48 -4.12 15.40
N ALA A 89 -6.19 -4.40 15.39
CA ALA A 89 -5.67 -5.69 15.81
C ALA A 89 -4.48 -5.53 16.75
N ASN A 90 -4.37 -6.50 17.67
CA ASN A 90 -3.26 -6.63 18.59
C ASN A 90 -2.61 -8.00 18.39
N VAL A 91 -1.30 -8.08 18.52
CA VAL A 91 -0.58 -9.34 18.66
C VAL A 91 0.19 -9.36 19.96
N MET A 92 -0.05 -10.38 20.76
CA MET A 92 0.73 -10.70 21.96
C MET A 92 1.64 -11.87 21.64
N SER A 93 2.93 -11.68 21.83
CA SER A 93 3.94 -12.72 21.62
C SER A 93 4.66 -13.00 22.94
N GLN A 94 4.84 -14.28 23.24
CA GLN A 94 5.69 -14.74 24.34
C GLN A 94 6.86 -15.51 23.77
N GLY A 95 8.08 -15.15 24.15
CA GLY A 95 9.31 -15.78 23.71
C GLY A 95 10.33 -15.89 24.84
N GLU A 96 11.52 -16.34 24.50
CA GLU A 96 12.66 -16.40 25.41
C GLU A 96 13.90 -15.85 24.70
N PHE A 97 14.61 -14.93 25.34
CA PHE A 97 15.86 -14.37 24.84
C PHE A 97 16.95 -14.48 25.90
N LEU A 98 18.04 -15.18 25.60
CA LEU A 98 19.15 -15.44 26.54
C LEU A 98 18.71 -16.04 27.89
N GLY A 99 17.70 -16.93 27.88
CA GLY A 99 17.21 -17.55 29.12
C GLY A 99 16.11 -16.75 29.84
N LEU A 100 15.74 -15.57 29.32
CA LEU A 100 14.78 -14.66 29.95
C LEU A 100 13.47 -14.63 29.17
N PRO A 101 12.31 -14.75 29.83
CA PRO A 101 11.02 -14.65 29.16
C PRO A 101 10.80 -13.22 28.65
N LEU A 102 10.38 -13.11 27.40
CA LEU A 102 10.01 -11.86 26.74
C LEU A 102 8.51 -11.90 26.44
N ASN A 103 7.76 -10.92 26.93
CA ASN A 103 6.36 -10.70 26.55
C ASN A 103 6.27 -9.35 25.85
N ALA A 104 5.77 -9.35 24.62
CA ALA A 104 5.61 -8.15 23.84
C ALA A 104 4.19 -8.07 23.28
N THR A 105 3.62 -6.87 23.27
CA THR A 105 2.30 -6.61 22.69
C THR A 105 2.47 -5.49 21.67
N PHE A 106 2.00 -5.75 20.46
CA PHE A 106 2.05 -4.81 19.36
C PHE A 106 0.63 -4.56 18.85
N VAL A 107 0.43 -3.36 18.33
CA VAL A 107 -0.86 -2.84 17.88
C VAL A 107 -0.61 -2.20 16.52
N ASP A 108 -1.37 -2.60 15.51
CA ASP A 108 -1.30 -2.03 14.14
C ASP A 108 -1.62 -0.52 14.15
N GLY A 109 -2.59 -0.17 14.99
CA GLY A 109 -3.22 1.13 15.03
C GLY A 109 -4.73 0.95 15.17
N TYR A 110 -5.42 2.07 15.38
CA TYR A 110 -6.88 2.12 15.28
C TYR A 110 -7.24 2.65 13.90
N TYR A 111 -8.07 1.94 13.17
CA TYR A 111 -8.60 2.35 11.88
C TYR A 111 -10.10 2.56 11.98
N HIS A 112 -10.65 3.22 10.98
CA HIS A 112 -12.08 3.32 10.80
C HIS A 112 -12.47 3.23 9.33
N THR A 113 -13.66 2.66 9.11
CA THR A 113 -14.35 2.58 7.82
C THR A 113 -15.73 3.20 7.98
N GLU A 114 -16.28 3.79 6.91
CA GLU A 114 -17.64 4.32 6.90
C GLU A 114 -18.63 3.24 6.46
N ILE A 115 -19.60 2.95 7.32
CA ILE A 115 -20.74 2.10 7.00
C ILE A 115 -21.82 2.98 6.39
N THR A 116 -22.12 2.76 5.11
CA THR A 116 -23.10 3.56 4.38
C THR A 116 -24.52 3.04 4.57
N GLY A 117 -25.52 3.80 4.15
CA GLY A 117 -26.87 3.29 3.96
C GLY A 117 -26.98 2.31 2.76
N PRO A 118 -28.20 1.83 2.46
CA PRO A 118 -28.46 1.00 1.28
C PRO A 118 -27.98 1.67 -0.02
N ALA A 119 -27.46 0.87 -0.96
CA ALA A 119 -26.89 1.34 -2.23
C ALA A 119 -25.83 2.45 -2.04
N TYR A 120 -24.98 2.29 -1.02
CA TYR A 120 -23.90 3.24 -0.69
C TYR A 120 -24.37 4.68 -0.47
N ALA A 121 -25.59 4.85 0.05
CA ALA A 121 -26.11 6.15 0.45
C ALA A 121 -25.26 6.74 1.59
N SER A 122 -24.61 7.87 1.33
CA SER A 122 -23.86 8.66 2.31
C SER A 122 -24.11 10.14 2.04
N SER A 123 -24.09 10.96 3.10
CA SER A 123 -24.12 12.42 2.99
C SER A 123 -22.83 12.99 2.42
N ASN A 124 -21.73 12.23 2.48
CA ASN A 124 -20.43 12.63 1.98
C ASN A 124 -20.28 12.24 0.51
N GLN A 125 -19.56 13.05 -0.27
CA GLN A 125 -19.15 12.68 -1.63
C GLN A 125 -17.98 11.69 -1.62
N VAL A 126 -17.26 11.61 -0.51
CA VAL A 126 -16.11 10.74 -0.30
C VAL A 126 -16.44 9.79 0.84
N ILE A 127 -16.25 8.50 0.63
CA ILE A 127 -16.51 7.46 1.62
C ILE A 127 -15.16 6.95 2.14
N ARG A 128 -15.05 6.81 3.46
CA ARG A 128 -13.85 6.25 4.11
C ARG A 128 -13.84 4.75 3.92
N GLY A 129 -12.91 4.26 3.10
CA GLY A 129 -12.69 2.83 2.93
C GLY A 129 -11.94 2.27 4.14
N ARG A 130 -10.68 2.66 4.27
CA ARG A 130 -9.81 2.32 5.40
C ARG A 130 -8.95 3.53 5.74
N VAL A 131 -9.19 4.14 6.89
CA VAL A 131 -8.50 5.37 7.31
C VAL A 131 -8.00 5.24 8.75
N ARG A 132 -6.76 5.61 9.01
CA ARG A 132 -6.19 5.58 10.36
C ARG A 132 -6.90 6.59 11.29
N SER A 133 -7.32 6.17 12.47
CA SER A 133 -8.19 6.93 13.39
C SER A 133 -7.47 8.01 14.19
N THR A 134 -6.13 7.99 14.25
CA THR A 134 -5.33 9.02 14.94
C THR A 134 -5.00 10.20 14.05
N ALA A 135 -5.18 10.06 12.74
CA ALA A 135 -5.04 11.10 11.75
C ALA A 135 -6.13 12.15 11.96
N SER A 136 -5.88 13.10 12.87
CA SER A 136 -6.59 14.39 12.85
C SER A 136 -6.20 15.22 11.63
N SER A 137 -5.13 14.80 10.93
CA SER A 137 -4.61 15.32 9.68
C SER A 137 -4.36 14.15 8.73
N THR A 138 -4.63 14.38 7.45
CA THR A 138 -4.22 13.53 6.32
C THR A 138 -2.69 13.38 6.26
N ASP A 139 -1.96 14.34 6.83
CA ASP A 139 -0.50 14.44 6.78
C ASP A 139 0.34 13.25 7.29
N ASP A 140 -0.25 12.33 8.08
CA ASP A 140 0.49 11.19 8.68
C ASP A 140 0.46 9.91 7.82
N ASN A 141 -0.25 9.94 6.69
CA ASN A 141 -0.51 8.78 5.85
C ASN A 141 -0.71 9.25 4.40
N ALA A 142 -0.30 8.46 3.39
CA ALA A 142 -0.66 8.80 2.02
C ALA A 142 -2.14 8.48 1.76
N ASP A 143 -2.88 9.43 1.22
CA ASP A 143 -4.30 9.31 0.92
C ASP A 143 -4.54 8.95 -0.55
N ILE A 144 -4.92 7.69 -0.79
CA ILE A 144 -5.29 7.18 -2.12
C ILE A 144 -6.80 7.23 -2.28
N VAL A 145 -7.27 8.00 -3.26
CA VAL A 145 -8.69 8.14 -3.59
C VAL A 145 -9.00 7.40 -4.88
N PHE A 146 -9.93 6.45 -4.82
CA PHE A 146 -10.43 5.74 -6.00
C PHE A 146 -11.59 6.50 -6.65
N HIS A 147 -11.53 6.64 -7.96
CA HIS A 147 -12.55 7.23 -8.82
C HIS A 147 -13.12 6.18 -9.77
N MET A 148 -14.45 6.07 -9.80
CA MET A 148 -15.15 5.24 -10.78
C MET A 148 -15.19 5.99 -12.12
N ALA A 149 -14.67 5.40 -13.19
CA ALA A 149 -14.85 5.97 -14.53
C ALA A 149 -16.30 5.80 -15.03
N ASP A 150 -16.68 6.63 -15.99
CA ASP A 150 -18.02 6.65 -16.62
C ASP A 150 -18.36 5.37 -17.40
N ASP A 151 -17.36 4.57 -17.77
CA ASP A 151 -17.52 3.32 -18.50
C ASP A 151 -18.00 2.13 -17.65
N TYR A 152 -18.00 2.24 -16.32
CA TYR A 152 -18.68 1.26 -15.45
C TYR A 152 -20.18 1.17 -15.80
N ALA A 153 -20.84 2.32 -15.96
CA ALA A 153 -22.25 2.36 -16.33
C ALA A 153 -22.50 1.78 -17.73
N GLU A 154 -21.54 1.91 -18.66
CA GLU A 154 -21.62 1.30 -19.98
C GLU A 154 -21.49 -0.24 -19.94
N ALA A 155 -20.80 -0.77 -18.93
CA ALA A 155 -20.63 -2.19 -18.67
C ALA A 155 -21.81 -2.83 -17.91
N ASP A 156 -22.88 -2.08 -17.61
CA ASP A 156 -23.99 -2.48 -16.72
C ASP A 156 -23.50 -2.78 -15.28
N GLU A 157 -22.42 -2.10 -14.89
CA GLU A 157 -21.84 -2.16 -13.55
C GLU A 157 -22.15 -0.87 -12.77
N ASP A 158 -22.17 -0.98 -11.44
CA ASP A 158 -22.50 0.13 -10.56
C ASP A 158 -21.44 0.38 -9.47
N LEU A 159 -21.74 1.30 -8.55
CA LEU A 159 -20.87 1.65 -7.42
C LEU A 159 -20.49 0.43 -6.56
N SER A 160 -21.34 -0.60 -6.50
CA SER A 160 -21.01 -1.85 -5.81
C SER A 160 -19.91 -2.62 -6.52
N ASP A 161 -19.96 -2.73 -7.84
CA ASP A 161 -18.94 -3.41 -8.63
C ASP A 161 -17.61 -2.66 -8.55
N PHE A 162 -17.66 -1.33 -8.65
CA PHE A 162 -16.47 -0.48 -8.45
C PHE A 162 -15.86 -0.62 -7.06
N ILE A 163 -16.67 -0.68 -6.00
CA ILE A 163 -16.17 -0.92 -4.63
C ILE A 163 -15.55 -2.31 -4.51
N GLY A 164 -16.10 -3.31 -5.20
CA GLY A 164 -15.50 -4.64 -5.33
C GLY A 164 -14.11 -4.57 -5.95
N ASP A 165 -13.99 -3.94 -7.13
CA ASP A 165 -12.71 -3.75 -7.84
C ASP A 165 -11.69 -2.99 -6.97
N ALA A 166 -12.09 -1.88 -6.33
CA ALA A 166 -11.22 -1.13 -5.40
C ALA A 166 -10.81 -1.96 -4.17
N THR A 167 -11.70 -2.83 -3.67
CA THR A 167 -11.37 -3.77 -2.59
C THR A 167 -10.28 -4.73 -3.04
N ASP A 168 -10.40 -5.31 -4.23
CA ASP A 168 -9.42 -6.25 -4.79
C ASP A 168 -8.07 -5.56 -5.00
N LYS A 169 -8.05 -4.29 -5.45
CA LYS A 169 -6.80 -3.50 -5.56
C LYS A 169 -6.09 -3.35 -4.22
N VAL A 170 -6.83 -3.01 -3.16
CA VAL A 170 -6.23 -2.80 -1.84
C VAL A 170 -5.80 -4.14 -1.21
N GLN A 171 -6.66 -5.15 -1.24
CA GLN A 171 -6.44 -6.40 -0.51
C GLN A 171 -5.54 -7.39 -1.27
N ASP A 172 -5.84 -7.60 -2.56
CA ASP A 172 -5.26 -8.69 -3.33
C ASP A 172 -4.08 -8.24 -4.20
N ILE A 173 -3.95 -6.94 -4.47
CA ILE A 173 -2.80 -6.37 -5.18
C ILE A 173 -1.81 -5.74 -4.21
N LEU A 174 -2.18 -4.65 -3.52
CA LEU A 174 -1.25 -3.98 -2.59
C LEU A 174 -0.94 -4.86 -1.37
N GLY A 175 -1.97 -5.38 -0.72
CA GLY A 175 -1.84 -6.24 0.47
C GLY A 175 -1.28 -7.65 0.22
N SER A 176 -0.91 -7.98 -1.03
CA SER A 176 -0.24 -9.22 -1.39
C SER A 176 1.22 -9.03 -1.81
N GLN A 177 1.70 -7.79 -1.95
CA GLN A 177 3.11 -7.52 -2.20
C GLN A 177 3.86 -7.52 -0.87
N ASP A 178 4.82 -8.42 -0.67
CA ASP A 178 5.59 -8.53 0.58
C ASP A 178 6.15 -7.17 1.06
N ILE A 179 6.60 -6.31 0.13
CA ILE A 179 7.16 -4.99 0.46
C ILE A 179 6.12 -3.90 0.77
N LEU A 180 4.88 -4.03 0.30
CA LEU A 180 3.80 -3.07 0.59
C LEU A 180 2.82 -3.57 1.64
N GLU A 181 2.84 -4.88 1.92
CA GLU A 181 1.94 -5.50 2.87
C GLU A 181 2.13 -4.87 4.24
N GLU A 182 3.36 -4.70 4.73
CA GLU A 182 3.57 -4.04 6.02
C GLU A 182 3.21 -2.54 5.98
N GLU A 183 3.35 -1.91 4.81
CA GLU A 183 3.18 -0.46 4.60
C GLU A 183 1.73 0.01 4.46
N LEU A 184 0.73 -0.89 4.40
CA LEU A 184 -0.66 -0.43 4.35
C LEU A 184 -1.03 0.40 5.58
N ASN A 185 -0.35 0.27 6.72
CA ASN A 185 -0.53 1.14 7.89
C ASN A 185 -0.15 2.63 7.64
N HIS A 186 0.62 2.90 6.59
CA HIS A 186 1.00 4.23 6.09
C HIS A 186 0.09 4.71 4.96
N LEU A 187 -0.90 3.91 4.55
CA LEU A 187 -1.87 4.25 3.51
C LEU A 187 -3.31 4.37 4.04
N ASN A 188 -3.99 5.40 3.58
CA ASN A 188 -5.43 5.58 3.70
C ASN A 188 -6.10 5.38 2.34
N PHE A 189 -7.27 4.76 2.35
CA PHE A 189 -8.02 4.43 1.14
C PHE A 189 -9.43 5.02 1.20
N TRP A 190 -9.80 5.71 0.13
CA TRP A 190 -11.06 6.45 0.00
C TRP A 190 -11.77 6.12 -1.30
N VAL A 191 -13.09 6.20 -1.29
CA VAL A 191 -13.93 6.01 -2.48
C VAL A 191 -14.64 7.33 -2.78
N TYR A 192 -14.39 7.91 -3.95
CA TYR A 192 -15.07 9.14 -4.37
C TYR A 192 -16.26 8.80 -5.26
N LYS A 193 -17.43 9.32 -4.89
CA LYS A 193 -18.71 8.97 -5.52
C LYS A 193 -18.97 9.68 -6.85
N ARG A 194 -18.15 10.64 -7.22
CA ARG A 194 -18.30 11.35 -8.49
C ARG A 194 -17.53 10.63 -9.57
N GLU A 195 -18.19 10.41 -10.70
CA GLU A 195 -17.61 9.76 -11.85
C GLU A 195 -16.45 10.57 -12.42
N ALA A 196 -15.35 9.88 -12.69
CA ALA A 196 -14.30 10.33 -13.60
C ALA A 196 -14.71 10.01 -15.05
N GLN A 197 -13.97 10.56 -16.01
CA GLN A 197 -14.14 10.24 -17.43
C GLN A 197 -12.96 9.45 -17.93
N ILE A 198 -13.20 8.38 -18.69
CA ILE A 198 -12.12 7.60 -19.31
C ILE A 198 -11.66 8.23 -20.63
N THR A 199 -10.91 9.33 -20.51
CA THR A 199 -10.19 9.96 -21.63
C THR A 199 -8.72 10.14 -21.24
N ASP A 200 -7.80 9.79 -22.14
CA ASP A 200 -6.36 9.76 -21.88
C ASP A 200 -6.03 8.89 -20.64
N CYS A 201 -5.29 9.38 -19.64
CA CYS A 201 -5.00 8.66 -18.38
C CYS A 201 -6.16 8.72 -17.37
N GLY A 202 -7.40 8.94 -17.84
CA GLY A 202 -8.54 9.29 -17.01
C GLY A 202 -8.54 10.77 -16.62
N THR A 203 -9.73 11.36 -16.52
CA THR A 203 -9.93 12.74 -16.05
C THR A 203 -10.82 12.71 -14.82
N VAL A 204 -10.27 13.05 -13.66
CA VAL A 204 -11.07 13.13 -12.43
C VAL A 204 -12.16 14.19 -12.55
N HIS A 205 -13.23 14.02 -11.79
CA HIS A 205 -14.32 14.98 -11.75
C HIS A 205 -13.80 16.39 -11.37
N HIS A 206 -14.20 17.44 -12.08
CA HIS A 206 -13.71 18.83 -11.90
C HIS A 206 -13.84 19.43 -10.49
N LEU A 207 -14.63 18.80 -9.61
CA LEU A 207 -14.79 19.21 -8.20
C LEU A 207 -13.78 18.53 -7.26
N ALA A 208 -13.04 17.51 -7.73
CA ALA A 208 -12.07 16.75 -6.95
C ALA A 208 -11.06 17.66 -6.25
N ALA A 209 -10.48 18.63 -6.98
CA ALA A 209 -9.55 19.62 -6.44
C ALA A 209 -10.07 20.44 -5.24
N TYR A 210 -11.39 20.46 -4.99
CA TYR A 210 -12.00 21.14 -3.84
C TYR A 210 -12.58 20.17 -2.81
N GLU A 211 -13.16 19.04 -3.24
CA GLU A 211 -13.85 18.09 -2.36
C GLU A 211 -12.89 17.05 -1.75
N ILE A 212 -11.77 16.77 -2.43
CA ILE A 212 -10.70 15.86 -2.01
C ILE A 212 -9.32 16.50 -2.15
N SER A 213 -9.18 17.79 -1.84
CA SER A 213 -7.88 18.49 -1.90
C SER A 213 -6.81 17.93 -0.97
N PHE A 214 -7.17 16.93 -0.15
CA PHE A 214 -6.27 16.18 0.72
C PHE A 214 -5.69 14.93 0.06
N SER A 215 -6.15 14.52 -1.13
CA SER A 215 -5.66 13.32 -1.80
C SER A 215 -4.20 13.49 -2.20
N ASP A 216 -3.37 12.51 -1.87
CA ASP A 216 -2.01 12.42 -2.40
C ASP A 216 -1.98 11.68 -3.71
N VAL A 217 -2.91 10.73 -3.92
CA VAL A 217 -3.02 9.94 -5.15
C VAL A 217 -4.48 9.82 -5.59
N GLU A 218 -4.73 10.05 -6.88
CA GLU A 218 -6.04 9.88 -7.52
C GLU A 218 -5.99 8.70 -8.50
N ALA A 219 -6.67 7.59 -8.16
CA ALA A 219 -6.69 6.35 -8.94
C ALA A 219 -8.03 6.21 -9.69
N VAL A 220 -8.01 6.37 -11.01
CA VAL A 220 -9.19 6.18 -11.86
C VAL A 220 -9.27 4.71 -12.30
N LEU A 221 -10.28 3.99 -11.81
CA LEU A 221 -10.54 2.63 -12.28
C LEU A 221 -11.55 2.66 -13.42
N HIS A 222 -11.32 1.86 -14.45
CA HIS A 222 -12.16 1.78 -15.65
C HIS A 222 -12.35 0.34 -16.14
N LYS A 223 -13.35 0.09 -17.00
CA LYS A 223 -13.66 -1.27 -17.50
C LYS A 223 -13.19 -1.51 -18.93
N THR A 224 -13.11 -0.45 -19.73
CA THR A 224 -12.74 -0.53 -21.13
C THR A 224 -11.24 -0.74 -21.28
N SER A 225 -10.82 -1.50 -22.28
CA SER A 225 -9.37 -1.66 -22.54
C SER A 225 -8.83 -0.41 -23.23
N VAL A 226 -8.51 0.60 -22.42
CA VAL A 226 -7.74 1.78 -22.82
C VAL A 226 -6.29 1.63 -22.37
N ARG A 227 -5.39 2.47 -22.89
CA ARG A 227 -4.00 2.50 -22.42
C ARG A 227 -3.98 3.13 -21.04
N ASP A 228 -3.50 2.38 -20.05
CA ASP A 228 -3.19 2.94 -18.75
C ASP A 228 -1.95 3.81 -18.78
N CYS A 229 -1.99 4.84 -17.94
CA CYS A 229 -0.87 5.74 -17.74
C CYS A 229 -1.01 6.56 -16.47
N ASN A 230 0.12 7.14 -16.08
CA ASN A 230 0.27 8.09 -14.99
C ASN A 230 0.45 9.54 -15.52
N SER A 231 -0.06 10.50 -14.75
CA SER A 231 0.25 11.92 -14.89
C SER A 231 0.41 12.58 -13.52
N GLY A 232 1.62 12.50 -12.95
CA GLY A 232 1.91 13.05 -11.63
C GLY A 232 1.32 12.15 -10.55
N THR A 233 0.50 12.71 -9.65
CA THR A 233 -0.18 11.94 -8.59
C THR A 233 -1.47 11.25 -9.04
N HIS A 234 -1.79 11.34 -10.34
CA HIS A 234 -2.98 10.76 -10.94
C HIS A 234 -2.59 9.56 -11.80
N PHE A 235 -3.36 8.48 -11.77
CA PHE A 235 -3.24 7.40 -12.77
C PHE A 235 -4.56 6.72 -13.11
N SER A 236 -4.58 5.98 -14.22
CA SER A 236 -5.65 5.04 -14.54
C SER A 236 -5.17 3.60 -14.47
N ALA A 237 -6.09 2.69 -14.13
CA ALA A 237 -5.87 1.26 -14.22
C ALA A 237 -7.20 0.55 -14.49
N GLU A 238 -7.18 -0.64 -15.11
CA GLU A 238 -8.41 -1.41 -15.24
C GLU A 238 -8.95 -1.82 -13.85
N GLY A 239 -10.28 -1.87 -13.72
CA GLY A 239 -10.96 -2.27 -12.48
C GLY A 239 -10.70 -3.73 -12.10
N SER A 240 -10.66 -4.63 -13.08
CA SER A 240 -10.33 -6.04 -12.86
C SER A 240 -8.85 -6.28 -12.53
N ASN A 241 -8.45 -7.46 -12.05
CA ASN A 241 -7.05 -7.75 -11.75
C ASN A 241 -6.16 -7.70 -13.01
N THR A 242 -5.34 -6.66 -13.11
CA THR A 242 -4.51 -6.37 -14.29
C THR A 242 -3.11 -5.91 -13.90
N GLN A 243 -2.27 -5.83 -14.92
CA GLN A 243 -0.88 -5.39 -14.86
C GLN A 243 -0.74 -3.92 -14.43
N ALA A 244 -1.67 -3.06 -14.82
CA ALA A 244 -1.45 -1.63 -14.69
C ALA A 244 -1.49 -1.13 -13.23
N PHE A 245 -2.42 -1.64 -12.40
CA PHE A 245 -2.67 -0.99 -11.10
C PHE A 245 -1.41 -0.86 -10.22
N LEU A 246 -0.65 -1.94 -10.05
CA LEU A 246 0.53 -1.91 -9.19
C LEU A 246 1.64 -1.00 -9.76
N HIS A 247 1.84 -1.09 -11.07
CA HIS A 247 2.80 -0.31 -11.84
C HIS A 247 2.50 1.20 -11.78
N GLU A 248 1.25 1.56 -12.05
CA GLU A 248 0.82 2.95 -12.09
C GLU A 248 0.72 3.56 -10.69
N THR A 249 0.37 2.76 -9.68
CA THR A 249 0.46 3.18 -8.27
C THR A 249 1.91 3.52 -7.89
N ALA A 250 2.88 2.72 -8.36
CA ALA A 250 4.29 2.96 -8.08
C ALA A 250 4.80 4.28 -8.67
N HIS A 251 4.32 4.68 -9.85
CA HIS A 251 4.57 6.03 -10.37
C HIS A 251 3.95 7.10 -9.48
N ALA A 252 2.64 7.00 -9.22
CA ALA A 252 1.88 8.08 -8.59
C ALA A 252 2.23 8.30 -7.12
N LEU A 253 2.52 7.22 -6.39
CA LEU A 253 2.71 7.24 -4.95
C LEU A 253 4.17 7.47 -4.56
N ILE A 254 5.10 6.81 -5.26
CA ILE A 254 6.51 6.72 -4.84
C ILE A 254 7.51 7.16 -5.91
N ASP A 255 7.04 7.77 -7.01
CA ASP A 255 7.86 8.33 -8.08
C ASP A 255 8.86 7.33 -8.69
N LEU A 256 8.47 6.08 -8.90
CA LEU A 256 9.32 5.13 -9.64
C LEU A 256 9.30 5.45 -11.14
N GLY A 257 10.40 5.17 -11.84
CA GLY A 257 10.46 5.26 -13.31
C GLY A 257 10.25 3.91 -13.98
N ASP A 258 9.95 3.95 -15.27
CA ASP A 258 9.72 2.75 -16.07
C ASP A 258 10.98 2.01 -16.48
N GLU A 259 10.91 0.68 -16.40
CA GLU A 259 12.01 -0.24 -16.68
C GLU A 259 11.85 -0.96 -18.04
N TYR A 260 11.08 -0.37 -18.95
CA TYR A 260 10.86 -0.88 -20.31
C TYR A 260 11.03 0.20 -21.39
N ASP A 261 11.13 -0.22 -22.64
CA ASP A 261 11.31 0.65 -23.81
C ASP A 261 9.97 1.26 -24.29
N GLY A 262 9.91 2.58 -24.47
CA GLY A 262 8.78 3.26 -25.08
C GLY A 262 8.53 4.70 -24.62
N ASP A 263 7.43 5.28 -25.12
CA ASP A 263 7.01 6.64 -24.77
C ASP A 263 6.45 6.69 -23.35
N THR A 264 7.35 6.81 -22.38
CA THR A 264 7.08 6.83 -20.95
C THR A 264 7.90 7.89 -20.19
N CYS A 265 7.70 8.01 -18.88
CA CYS A 265 8.35 8.95 -18.00
C CYS A 265 9.60 8.40 -17.32
N TYR A 266 10.69 8.29 -18.07
CA TYR A 266 11.99 7.98 -17.47
C TYR A 266 12.53 9.10 -16.54
N GLY A 267 12.05 10.34 -16.72
CA GLY A 267 12.47 11.48 -15.90
C GLY A 267 11.63 11.70 -14.64
N CYS A 268 10.61 10.87 -14.38
CA CYS A 268 9.75 10.97 -13.20
C CYS A 268 10.38 10.34 -11.95
N VAL A 269 11.60 9.81 -12.07
CA VAL A 269 12.25 9.06 -11.00
C VAL A 269 12.57 9.96 -9.82
N GLY A 270 12.04 9.58 -8.66
CA GLY A 270 12.28 10.25 -7.40
C GLY A 270 13.73 10.19 -6.95
N SER A 271 14.16 11.24 -6.26
CA SER A 271 15.44 11.30 -5.54
C SER A 271 15.17 11.16 -4.04
N PRO A 272 16.09 10.60 -3.23
CA PRO A 272 17.45 10.13 -3.54
C PRO A 272 17.55 8.68 -4.06
N GLU A 273 16.53 7.85 -3.85
CA GLU A 273 16.55 6.43 -4.21
C GLU A 273 15.93 6.21 -5.61
N ALA A 274 16.72 6.46 -6.65
CA ALA A 274 16.28 6.27 -8.03
C ALA A 274 16.32 4.78 -8.45
N ASN A 275 15.32 4.29 -9.21
CA ASN A 275 15.33 2.92 -9.74
C ASN A 275 15.97 2.76 -11.12
N ILE A 276 16.08 3.85 -11.88
CA ILE A 276 16.74 3.88 -13.19
C ILE A 276 17.62 5.13 -13.30
N PHE A 277 18.63 5.05 -14.17
CA PHE A 277 19.68 6.06 -14.30
C PHE A 277 19.85 6.50 -15.76
N PRO A 278 20.02 7.81 -16.03
CA PRO A 278 20.17 8.31 -17.40
C PRO A 278 21.54 8.02 -18.02
N THR A 279 22.53 7.55 -17.23
CA THR A 279 23.85 7.16 -17.75
C THR A 279 24.41 5.93 -17.03
N GLU A 280 25.25 5.17 -17.75
CA GLU A 280 26.02 4.07 -17.17
C GLU A 280 26.84 4.51 -15.96
N ALA A 281 27.47 5.68 -16.04
CA ALA A 281 28.33 6.21 -14.99
C ALA A 281 27.55 6.51 -13.71
N GLU A 282 26.32 7.02 -13.82
CA GLU A 282 25.45 7.29 -12.67
C GLU A 282 24.96 5.99 -12.03
N CYS A 283 24.55 4.99 -12.83
CA CYS A 283 24.23 3.66 -12.33
C CYS A 283 25.43 3.05 -11.58
N GLN A 284 26.61 3.05 -12.20
CA GLN A 284 27.83 2.48 -11.61
C GLN A 284 28.24 3.19 -10.32
N ALA A 285 28.05 4.52 -10.26
CA ALA A 285 28.30 5.30 -9.06
C ALA A 285 27.35 4.89 -7.93
N GLU A 286 26.05 4.75 -8.22
CA GLU A 286 25.06 4.32 -7.22
C GLU A 286 25.37 2.92 -6.68
N GLN A 287 25.61 1.95 -7.57
CA GLN A 287 26.00 0.61 -7.16
C GLN A 287 27.27 0.62 -6.30
N THR A 288 28.27 1.39 -6.69
CA THR A 288 29.51 1.53 -5.89
C THR A 288 29.24 2.14 -4.52
N ASN A 289 28.41 3.17 -4.43
CA ASN A 289 28.05 3.84 -3.18
C ASN A 289 27.32 2.90 -2.22
N LYS A 290 26.45 2.04 -2.75
CA LYS A 290 25.71 1.02 -1.99
C LYS A 290 26.51 -0.27 -1.76
N GLY A 291 27.77 -0.33 -2.21
CA GLY A 291 28.64 -1.50 -2.06
C GLY A 291 28.26 -2.71 -2.91
N ARG A 292 27.52 -2.48 -4.00
CA ARG A 292 27.09 -3.44 -5.02
C ARG A 292 28.09 -3.50 -6.19
N ASP A 293 27.90 -4.45 -7.11
CA ASP A 293 28.74 -4.61 -8.30
C ASP A 293 28.38 -3.58 -9.38
N PRO A 294 29.25 -2.59 -9.68
CA PRO A 294 28.96 -1.60 -10.73
C PRO A 294 28.87 -2.22 -12.13
N SER A 295 29.47 -3.39 -12.37
CA SER A 295 29.38 -4.06 -13.68
C SER A 295 28.03 -4.73 -13.95
N ALA A 296 27.13 -4.75 -12.95
CA ALA A 296 25.74 -5.19 -13.14
C ALA A 296 24.89 -4.17 -13.91
N CYS A 297 25.35 -2.92 -14.02
CA CYS A 297 24.66 -1.89 -14.79
C CYS A 297 24.61 -2.23 -16.28
N TYR A 298 23.41 -2.16 -16.86
CA TYR A 298 23.21 -2.33 -18.29
C TYR A 298 22.14 -1.37 -18.81
N GLU A 299 22.23 -1.04 -20.09
CA GLU A 299 21.26 -0.21 -20.80
C GLU A 299 20.03 -1.07 -21.15
N PHE A 300 18.88 -0.81 -20.52
CA PHE A 300 17.65 -1.57 -20.78
C PHE A 300 16.80 -0.96 -21.91
N THR A 301 17.03 0.31 -22.25
CA THR A 301 16.48 1.01 -23.41
C THR A 301 17.49 2.02 -23.94
N ALA A 302 17.51 2.23 -25.26
CA ALA A 302 18.27 3.29 -25.93
C ALA A 302 17.45 4.56 -26.17
N GLU A 303 16.17 4.58 -25.79
CA GLU A 303 15.29 5.73 -25.99
C GLU A 303 15.74 6.94 -25.20
N ARG A 304 15.55 8.13 -25.79
CA ARG A 304 15.87 9.44 -25.20
C ARG A 304 17.30 9.59 -24.64
N GLY A 305 18.27 8.84 -25.19
CA GLY A 305 19.68 8.93 -24.79
C GLY A 305 20.17 7.73 -23.97
N GLY A 306 19.28 6.77 -23.70
CA GLY A 306 19.59 5.53 -23.00
C GLY A 306 19.27 5.61 -21.51
N TRP A 307 18.76 4.50 -20.96
CA TRP A 307 18.48 4.36 -19.54
C TRP A 307 19.06 3.05 -19.01
N TRP A 308 19.56 3.13 -17.78
CA TRP A 308 20.40 2.13 -17.16
C TRP A 308 19.79 1.69 -15.83
N GLY A 309 20.02 0.43 -15.49
CA GLY A 309 19.65 -0.17 -14.21
C GLY A 309 20.39 -1.49 -14.01
N ILE A 310 20.06 -2.22 -12.95
CA ILE A 310 20.63 -3.56 -12.70
C ILE A 310 19.60 -4.69 -12.78
N HIS A 311 18.31 -4.37 -12.89
CA HIS A 311 17.22 -5.36 -12.91
C HIS A 311 16.89 -5.80 -14.32
N GLY A 312 16.59 -7.08 -14.53
CA GLY A 312 16.16 -7.63 -15.81
C GLY A 312 14.70 -7.30 -16.18
N SER A 313 14.30 -7.62 -17.42
CA SER A 313 12.90 -7.55 -17.86
C SER A 313 12.04 -8.53 -17.07
N GLY A 314 11.25 -8.03 -16.12
CA GLY A 314 10.39 -8.87 -15.30
C GLY A 314 10.08 -8.29 -13.93
N THR A 315 10.42 -7.03 -13.68
CA THR A 315 10.03 -6.32 -12.47
C THR A 315 8.61 -5.77 -12.57
N VAL A 316 8.05 -5.34 -11.44
CA VAL A 316 6.80 -4.57 -11.38
C VAL A 316 6.86 -3.32 -12.28
N MET A 317 8.01 -2.63 -12.32
CA MET A 317 8.19 -1.46 -13.19
C MET A 317 8.43 -1.81 -14.67
N ALA A 318 8.48 -3.09 -15.02
CA ALA A 318 8.54 -3.55 -16.41
C ALA A 318 7.24 -4.19 -16.90
N GLY A 319 6.45 -4.82 -16.01
CA GLY A 319 5.25 -5.57 -16.40
C GLY A 319 4.06 -5.51 -15.44
N GLY A 320 4.22 -4.91 -14.27
CA GLY A 320 3.12 -4.58 -13.35
C GLY A 320 2.36 -5.74 -12.71
N LEU A 321 2.79 -6.98 -12.90
CA LEU A 321 2.07 -8.14 -12.37
C LEU A 321 2.35 -8.36 -10.89
N VAL A 322 1.29 -8.69 -10.14
CA VAL A 322 1.40 -9.29 -8.80
C VAL A 322 2.32 -10.52 -8.86
N GLY A 323 3.35 -10.51 -8.00
CA GLY A 323 4.34 -11.60 -7.91
C GLY A 323 5.58 -11.41 -8.78
N GLN A 324 5.64 -10.35 -9.60
CA GLN A 324 6.92 -9.87 -10.12
C GLN A 324 7.73 -9.24 -8.99
N PRO A 325 9.07 -9.41 -8.97
CA PRO A 325 9.92 -8.68 -8.04
C PRO A 325 9.86 -7.18 -8.32
N TRP A 326 10.11 -6.36 -7.31
CA TRP A 326 10.23 -4.92 -7.51
C TRP A 326 11.59 -4.54 -8.10
N GLY A 327 12.63 -5.30 -7.75
CA GLY A 327 14.02 -4.94 -8.05
C GLY A 327 14.62 -4.14 -6.90
N ILE A 328 15.89 -4.37 -6.59
CA ILE A 328 16.60 -3.82 -5.42
C ILE A 328 16.39 -2.31 -5.28
N GLU A 329 16.65 -1.52 -6.32
CA GLU A 329 16.51 -0.05 -6.26
C GLU A 329 15.05 0.40 -6.07
N ALA A 330 14.08 -0.29 -6.68
CA ALA A 330 12.67 0.02 -6.46
C ALA A 330 12.25 -0.32 -5.01
N GLU A 331 12.74 -1.44 -4.47
CA GLU A 331 12.53 -1.79 -3.06
C GLU A 331 13.15 -0.76 -2.11
N GLU A 332 14.36 -0.29 -2.40
CA GLU A 332 15.01 0.78 -1.64
C GLU A 332 14.19 2.08 -1.67
N ARG A 333 13.60 2.44 -2.82
CA ARG A 333 12.72 3.61 -2.94
C ARG A 333 11.43 3.46 -2.13
N VAL A 334 10.78 2.29 -2.21
CA VAL A 334 9.59 1.98 -1.40
C VAL A 334 9.90 2.18 0.08
N ASN A 335 10.98 1.54 0.55
CA ASN A 335 11.40 1.64 1.96
C ASN A 335 11.74 3.09 2.35
N TRP A 336 12.48 3.82 1.51
CA TRP A 336 12.82 5.21 1.77
C TRP A 336 11.59 6.13 1.86
N PHE A 337 10.60 5.90 0.99
CA PHE A 337 9.36 6.67 1.00
C PHE A 337 8.58 6.44 2.30
N PHE A 338 8.41 5.19 2.72
CA PHE A 338 7.65 4.85 3.91
C PHE A 338 8.40 5.09 5.23
N ASP A 339 9.73 5.04 5.24
CA ASP A 339 10.58 5.47 6.37
C ASP A 339 10.35 6.95 6.75
N GLY A 340 9.73 7.74 5.86
CA GLY A 340 9.35 9.13 6.09
C GLY A 340 8.11 9.33 6.99
N TYR A 341 7.33 8.28 7.24
CA TYR A 341 6.08 8.32 8.03
C TYR A 341 6.25 7.76 9.45
#